data_AF-A0A6J5WZ66-F1
#
_entry.id   AF-A0A6J5WZ66-F1
#
_cell.length_a   1.000
_cell.length_b   1.000
_cell.length_c   1.000
_cell.angle_alpha   90.00
_cell.angle_beta   90.00
_cell.angle_gamma   90.00
#
_symmetry.space_group_name_H-M   'P 1'
#
loop_
_entity.id
_entity.type
_entity.pdbx_description
1 polymer ?
#
loop_
_entity_poly.entity_id
_entity_poly.type
_entity_poly.pdbx_seq_one_letter_code
_entity_poly.pdbx_strand_id
1 'polypeptide(L)' 'MSVAFNQGFEKFQRFAIDVHKDIDWDAITPSVAQEIISNGAHPTEQGHQLAKGSDNDW' A
#
# COMPACT_ATOMS: atom_id res chain seq x y z
N MET A 1 16.27 -10.20 5.71
CA MET A 1 15.99 -8.79 5.34
C MET A 1 17.30 -8.01 5.35
N SER A 2 17.59 -7.19 4.34
CA SER A 2 18.85 -6.40 4.29
C SER A 2 18.76 -5.17 5.20
N VAL A 3 19.87 -4.83 5.89
CA VAL A 3 19.97 -3.62 6.71
C VAL A 3 19.68 -2.36 5.89
N ALA A 4 20.17 -2.31 4.65
CA ALA A 4 19.95 -1.18 3.74
C ALA A 4 18.46 -1.03 3.38
N PHE A 5 17.74 -2.15 3.26
CA PHE A 5 16.31 -2.12 2.99
C PHE A 5 15.53 -1.55 4.18
N ASN A 6 15.81 -2.02 5.41
CA ASN A 6 15.12 -1.50 6.61
C ASN A 6 15.30 0.01 6.76
N GLN A 7 16.54 0.51 6.60
CA GLN A 7 16.81 1.94 6.71
C GLN A 7 16.15 2.76 5.58
N GLY A 8 16.11 2.21 4.37
CA GLY A 8 15.41 2.84 3.25
C GLY A 8 13.90 2.91 3.50
N PHE A 9 13.33 1.81 4.00
CA PHE A 9 11.92 1.71 4.33
C PHE A 9 11.50 2.70 5.41
N GLU A 10 12.25 2.81 6.52
CA GLU A 10 11.94 3.76 7.61
C GLU A 10 11.93 5.21 7.12
N LYS A 11 12.89 5.58 6.25
CA LYS A 11 12.93 6.92 5.66
C LYS A 11 11.74 7.17 4.73
N PHE A 12 11.39 6.20 3.91
CA PHE A 12 10.22 6.27 3.04
C PHE A 12 8.92 6.38 3.84
N GLN A 13 8.72 5.52 4.83
CA GLN A 13 7.54 5.49 5.68
C GLN A 13 7.34 6.84 6.38
N ARG A 14 8.41 7.43 6.91
CA ARG A 14 8.35 8.74 7.56
C ARG A 14 7.93 9.86 6.62
N PHE A 15 8.37 9.83 5.36
CA PHE A 15 7.90 10.76 4.34
C PHE A 15 6.44 10.52 3.96
N ALA A 16 6.04 9.26 3.84
CA ALA A 16 4.72 8.87 3.35
C ALA A 16 3.61 9.09 4.38
N ILE A 17 3.89 8.96 5.69
CA ILE A 17 2.93 9.22 6.79
C ILE A 17 2.35 10.64 6.72
N ASP A 18 3.17 11.63 6.35
CA ASP A 18 2.73 13.02 6.27
C ASP A 18 1.75 13.27 5.10
N VAL A 19 1.90 12.49 4.02
CA VAL A 19 1.14 12.65 2.76
C VAL A 19 -0.11 11.76 2.73
N HIS A 20 0.01 10.52 3.21
CA HIS A 20 -1.02 9.48 3.13
C HIS A 20 -1.52 9.11 4.53
N LYS A 21 -2.37 9.97 5.09
CA LYS A 21 -2.89 9.85 6.46
C LYS A 21 -4.00 8.81 6.61
N ASP A 22 -4.52 8.33 5.49
CA ASP A 22 -5.57 7.31 5.36
C ASP A 22 -5.03 5.88 5.44
N ILE A 23 -3.71 5.70 5.38
CA ILE A 23 -3.05 4.41 5.47
C ILE A 23 -2.62 4.16 6.92
N ASP A 24 -2.92 2.96 7.43
CA ASP A 24 -2.37 2.48 8.70
C ASP A 24 -0.91 2.04 8.51
N TRP A 25 0.00 3.01 8.64
CA TRP A 25 1.42 2.79 8.46
C TRP A 25 2.03 1.88 9.53
N ASP A 26 1.42 1.73 10.71
CA ASP A 26 1.90 0.83 11.76
C ASP A 26 1.73 -0.64 11.35
N ALA A 27 0.72 -0.94 10.53
CA ALA A 27 0.52 -2.27 9.95
C ALA A 27 1.54 -2.61 8.84
N ILE A 28 2.18 -1.60 8.22
CA ILE A 28 3.17 -1.80 7.16
C ILE A 28 4.55 -1.95 7.77
N THR A 29 4.93 -3.19 8.11
CA THR A 29 6.28 -3.51 8.59
C THR A 29 7.26 -3.69 7.42
N PRO A 30 8.58 -3.63 7.65
CA PRO A 30 9.57 -3.90 6.59
C PRO A 30 9.38 -5.26 5.92
N SER A 31 8.93 -6.28 6.67
CA SER A 31 8.68 -7.61 6.10
C SER A 31 7.47 -7.63 5.17
N VAL A 32 6.38 -6.96 5.57
CA VAL A 32 5.18 -6.78 4.73
C VAL A 32 5.54 -5.98 3.47
N ALA A 33 6.30 -4.90 3.61
CA ALA A 33 6.74 -4.12 2.46
C ALA A 33 7.63 -4.93 1.50
N GLN A 34 8.56 -5.72 2.03
CA GLN A 34 9.40 -6.61 1.22
C GLN A 34 8.56 -7.67 0.51
N GLU A 35 7.56 -8.25 1.17
CA GLU A 35 6.63 -9.21 0.57
C GLU A 35 5.83 -8.58 -0.58
N ILE A 36 5.25 -7.40 -0.37
CA ILE A 36 4.53 -6.62 -1.39
C ILE A 36 5.43 -6.34 -2.61
N ILE A 37 6.68 -5.92 -2.38
CA ILE A 37 7.62 -5.62 -3.47
C ILE A 37 8.05 -6.90 -4.20
N SER A 38 8.27 -8.01 -3.46
CA SER A 38 8.82 -9.25 -4.03
C SER A 38 7.78 -10.09 -4.75
N ASN A 39 6.53 -10.08 -4.28
CA ASN A 39 5.43 -10.84 -4.87
C ASN A 39 4.63 -10.00 -5.90
N GLY A 40 5.01 -8.73 -6.09
CA GLY A 40 4.14 -7.73 -6.67
C GLY A 40 3.03 -7.38 -5.68
N ALA A 41 2.71 -6.09 -5.53
CA ALA A 41 1.58 -5.70 -4.70
C ALA A 41 0.35 -6.40 -5.26
N HIS A 42 -0.10 -7.47 -4.62
CA HIS A 42 -1.40 -8.02 -4.93
C HIS A 42 -2.35 -6.86 -4.67
N PRO A 43 -3.05 -6.33 -5.70
CA PRO A 43 -3.99 -5.26 -5.46
C PRO A 43 -4.97 -5.83 -4.45
N THR A 44 -4.88 -5.37 -3.21
CA THR A 44 -5.97 -5.58 -2.28
C THR A 44 -7.08 -4.74 -2.90
N GLU A 45 -8.14 -5.38 -3.37
CA GLU A 45 -9.31 -4.79 -4.01
C GLU A 45 -10.11 -3.91 -3.03
N GLN A 46 -9.43 -3.02 -2.31
CA GLN A 46 -10.01 -2.06 -1.36
C GLN A 46 -9.94 -0.62 -1.87
N GLY A 47 -9.26 -0.37 -2.99
CA GLY A 47 -9.35 0.88 -3.73
C GLY A 47 -10.57 0.89 -4.65
N HIS A 48 -11.72 1.32 -4.12
CA HIS A 48 -12.95 1.62 -4.86
C HIS A 48 -13.62 0.41 -5.51
N GLN A 49 -14.73 -0.01 -4.90
CA GLN A 49 -15.89 -0.46 -5.67
C GLN A 49 -16.04 0.52 -6.86
N LEU A 50 -15.85 0.02 -8.08
CA LEU A 50 -16.47 0.62 -9.24
C LEU A 50 -17.89 0.93 -8.80
N ALA A 51 -18.25 2.21 -8.75
CA ALA A 51 -19.63 2.59 -8.67
C ALA A 51 -20.31 1.81 -9.80
N LYS A 52 -21.05 0.77 -9.44
CA LYS A 52 -22.05 0.18 -10.33
C LYS A 52 -23.02 1.31 -10.59
N GLY A 53 -22.70 2.12 -11.60
CA GLY A 53 -23.68 2.88 -12.35
C GLY A 53 -24.58 1.83 -12.98
N SER A 54 -25.61 1.48 -12.22
CA SER A 54 -26.76 0.74 -12.71
C SER A 54 -27.32 1.45 -13.93
N ASP A 55 -27.57 0.63 -14.96
CA ASP A 55 -28.70 0.70 -15.88
C ASP A 55 -28.78 1.88 -16.86
N ASN A 56 -28.69 1.60 -18.16
CA ASN A 56 -29.88 1.23 -18.94
C ASN A 56 -29.56 0.92 -20.42
N ASP A 57 -30.30 -0.05 -20.94
CA ASP A 57 -30.47 -0.40 -22.35
C ASP A 57 -30.74 0.83 -23.25
N TRP A 58 -30.23 0.81 -24.50
CA TRP A 58 -30.92 0.95 -25.81
C TRP A 58 -29.90 1.03 -26.95
#